data_AF-A0A7Y4GWZ2-F1
#
_entry.id   AF-A0A7Y4GWZ2-F1
#
_cell.length_a   1.000
_cell.length_b   1.000
_cell.length_c   1.000
_cell.angle_alpha   90.00
_cell.angle_beta   90.00
_cell.angle_gamma   90.00
#
_symmetry.space_group_name_H-M   'P 1'
#
loop_
_entity.id
_entity.type
_entity.pdbx_description
1 polymer ?
#
loop_
_entity_poly.entity_id
_entity_poly.type
_entity_poly.pdbx_seq_one_letter_code
_entity_poly.pdbx_strand_id
1 'polypeptide(L)'
;MLALRQEILVVEQQSPYSDLDFADQTASHLLAKIGADFVAYARCTWPSEETAFASFGRVVVSKQYRGTGLGKELVQRSLARLGEESCDIVIGAQLYLENFYSHFGFVRDGEPYDDVGVPHLRMRLRHEYARRI
;
A
#
# COMPACT_ATOMS: atom_id res chain seq x y z
N MET A 1 13.60 -7.22 2.38
CA MET A 1 12.39 -6.61 1.79
C MET A 1 11.76 -7.50 0.72
N LEU A 2 12.44 -7.78 -0.40
CA LEU A 2 11.86 -8.57 -1.50
C LEU A 2 11.34 -9.94 -1.05
N ALA A 3 12.12 -10.67 -0.24
CA ALA A 3 11.70 -11.95 0.33
C ALA A 3 10.37 -11.84 1.12
N LEU A 4 10.20 -10.81 1.94
CA LEU A 4 8.96 -10.57 2.71
C LEU A 4 7.75 -10.31 1.79
N ARG A 5 7.94 -9.52 0.72
CA ARG A 5 6.89 -9.26 -0.28
C ARG A 5 6.51 -10.55 -0.99
N GLN A 6 7.50 -11.31 -1.47
CA GLN A 6 7.26 -12.56 -2.18
C GLN A 6 6.54 -13.59 -1.30
N GLU A 7 6.96 -13.74 -0.03
CA GLU A 7 6.33 -14.64 0.92
C GLU A 7 4.84 -14.32 1.10
N ILE A 8 4.47 -13.05 1.18
CA ILE A 8 3.10 -12.64 1.53
C ILE A 8 2.23 -12.42 0.29
N LEU A 9 2.71 -11.68 -0.70
CA LEU A 9 1.91 -11.27 -1.86
C LEU A 9 1.80 -12.37 -2.91
N VAL A 10 2.81 -13.26 -3.01
CA VAL A 10 2.83 -14.34 -4.00
C VAL A 10 2.51 -15.68 -3.35
N VAL A 11 3.31 -16.09 -2.36
CA VAL A 11 3.22 -17.44 -1.80
C VAL A 11 1.98 -17.60 -0.90
N GLU A 12 1.82 -16.74 0.10
CA GLU A 12 0.69 -16.83 1.04
C GLU A 12 -0.66 -16.58 0.38
N GLN A 13 -0.74 -15.57 -0.49
CA GLN A 13 -1.97 -15.27 -1.23
C GLN A 13 -2.25 -16.24 -2.38
N GLN A 14 -1.32 -17.16 -2.67
CA GLN A 14 -1.39 -18.09 -3.80
C GLN A 14 -1.69 -17.36 -5.12
N SER A 15 -1.09 -16.18 -5.29
CA SER A 15 -1.32 -15.27 -6.40
C SER A 15 -0.03 -15.17 -7.23
N PRO A 16 0.13 -15.99 -8.29
CA PRO A 16 1.35 -16.02 -9.07
C PRO A 16 1.39 -14.84 -10.05
N TYR A 17 2.14 -13.80 -9.69
CA TYR A 17 2.43 -12.66 -10.56
C TYR A 17 3.89 -12.22 -10.44
N SER A 18 4.35 -11.37 -11.38
CA SER A 18 5.69 -10.79 -11.33
C SER A 18 5.73 -9.62 -10.34
N ASP A 19 6.08 -9.89 -9.08
CA ASP A 19 6.20 -8.84 -8.05
C ASP A 19 7.34 -7.84 -8.33
N LEU A 20 8.39 -8.29 -9.03
CA LEU A 20 9.50 -7.45 -9.48
C LEU A 20 9.10 -6.76 -10.78
N ASP A 21 8.47 -5.59 -10.65
CA ASP A 21 7.84 -4.83 -11.73
C ASP A 21 8.67 -3.64 -12.22
N PHE A 22 9.94 -3.56 -11.82
CA PHE A 22 10.88 -2.44 -12.07
C PHE A 22 10.47 -1.08 -11.47
N ALA A 23 9.24 -0.91 -10.97
CA ALA A 23 8.83 0.33 -10.31
C ALA A 23 9.56 0.57 -8.97
N ASP A 24 10.26 -0.44 -8.45
CA ASP A 24 11.06 -0.31 -7.23
C ASP A 24 12.21 0.70 -7.36
N GLN A 25 12.74 0.94 -8.56
CA GLN A 25 13.91 1.82 -8.72
C GLN A 25 13.60 3.31 -8.51
N THR A 26 12.34 3.72 -8.71
CA THR A 26 11.89 5.12 -8.61
C THR A 26 10.97 5.36 -7.42
N ALA A 27 10.64 4.30 -6.67
CA ALA A 27 9.75 4.36 -5.53
C ALA A 27 10.48 4.70 -4.23
N SER A 28 9.72 5.23 -3.26
CA SER A 28 10.15 5.26 -1.86
C SER A 28 9.72 4.00 -1.13
N HIS A 29 10.57 3.51 -0.24
CA HIS A 29 10.37 2.25 0.47
C HIS A 29 10.28 2.49 1.98
N LEU A 30 9.12 2.19 2.57
CA LEU A 30 8.92 2.20 4.01
C LEU A 30 9.14 0.80 4.56
N LEU A 31 9.98 0.70 5.59
CA LEU A 31 10.46 -0.57 6.14
C LEU A 31 10.36 -0.52 7.66
N ALA A 32 9.73 -1.54 8.25
CA ALA A 32 9.86 -1.83 9.67
C ALA A 32 10.82 -2.99 9.88
N LYS A 33 11.72 -2.85 10.85
CA LYS A 33 12.67 -3.89 11.24
C LYS A 33 12.58 -4.19 12.72
N ILE A 34 12.79 -5.46 13.07
CA ILE A 34 13.04 -5.90 14.44
C ILE A 34 14.34 -6.70 14.40
N GLY A 35 15.39 -6.15 15.02
CA GLY A 35 16.75 -6.65 14.83
C GLY A 35 17.17 -6.55 13.36
N ALA A 36 17.58 -7.68 12.78
CA ALA A 36 17.96 -7.78 11.37
C ALA A 36 16.77 -8.02 10.42
N ASP A 37 15.62 -8.44 10.96
CA ASP A 37 14.50 -8.92 10.16
C ASP A 37 13.61 -7.79 9.68
N PHE A 38 13.22 -7.85 8.40
CA PHE A 38 12.17 -6.99 7.86
C PHE A 38 10.81 -7.56 8.24
N VAL A 39 10.01 -6.79 8.97
CA VAL A 39 8.75 -7.27 9.54
C VAL A 39 7.53 -6.60 8.93
N ALA A 40 7.70 -5.44 8.30
CA ALA A 40 6.65 -4.78 7.54
C ALA A 40 7.25 -3.94 6.41
N TYR A 41 6.47 -3.73 5.34
CA TYR A 41 6.88 -2.95 4.18
C TYR A 41 5.70 -2.27 3.50
N ALA A 42 5.95 -1.08 2.93
CA ALA A 42 5.09 -0.44 1.95
C ALA A 42 5.94 0.27 0.89
N ARG A 43 5.40 0.39 -0.31
CA ARG A 43 6.02 1.12 -1.43
C ARG A 43 5.20 2.35 -1.75
N CYS A 44 5.82 3.52 -1.78
CA CYS A 44 5.21 4.79 -2.19
C CYS A 44 5.70 5.18 -3.59
N THR A 45 4.78 5.61 -4.45
CA THR A 45 5.04 6.09 -5.80
C THR A 45 4.42 7.47 -5.99
N TRP A 46 5.10 8.30 -6.77
CA TRP A 46 4.76 9.70 -6.98
C TRP A 46 3.82 9.88 -8.18
N PRO A 47 3.08 11.00 -8.25
CA PRO A 47 2.34 11.35 -9.46
C PRO A 47 3.29 11.43 -10.67
N SER A 48 2.81 10.93 -11.80
CA SER A 48 3.45 11.10 -13.10
C SER A 48 2.50 11.80 -14.06
N GLU A 49 2.98 12.16 -15.25
CA GLU A 49 2.15 12.69 -16.32
C GLU A 49 0.99 11.72 -16.71
N GLU A 50 1.18 10.41 -16.51
CA GLU A 50 0.20 9.40 -16.85
C GLU A 50 -0.87 9.20 -15.76
N THR A 51 -0.50 9.30 -14.49
CA THR A 51 -1.41 8.99 -13.37
C THR A 51 -2.03 10.23 -12.73
N ALA A 52 -1.28 11.34 -12.64
CA ALA A 52 -1.67 12.56 -11.92
C ALA A 52 -2.05 12.37 -10.43
N PHE A 53 -1.72 11.22 -9.83
CA PHE A 53 -1.96 10.92 -8.41
C PHE A 53 -0.76 10.21 -7.77
N ALA A 54 -0.56 10.43 -6.47
CA ALA A 54 0.33 9.63 -5.66
C ALA A 54 -0.31 8.28 -5.29
N SER A 55 0.51 7.28 -4.95
CA SER A 55 0.02 5.98 -4.54
C SER A 55 0.94 5.32 -3.52
N PHE A 56 0.38 4.44 -2.71
CA PHE A 56 1.18 3.45 -2.00
C PHE A 56 0.55 2.06 -2.16
N GLY A 57 1.39 1.04 -2.11
CA GLY A 57 0.99 -0.34 -2.29
C GLY A 57 2.03 -1.32 -1.76
N ARG A 58 1.87 -2.60 -2.14
CA ARG A 58 2.71 -3.70 -1.64
C ARG A 58 2.79 -3.71 -0.11
N VAL A 59 1.69 -3.32 0.55
CA VAL A 59 1.63 -3.21 2.01
C VAL A 59 1.63 -4.61 2.60
N VAL A 60 2.67 -4.93 3.36
CA VAL A 60 2.83 -6.26 3.97
C VAL A 60 3.26 -6.13 5.42
N VAL A 61 2.74 -7.03 6.24
CA VAL A 61 3.17 -7.26 7.62
C VAL A 61 3.40 -8.76 7.79
N SER A 62 4.59 -9.12 8.23
CA SER A 62 4.97 -10.51 8.56
C SER A 62 3.92 -11.14 9.46
N LYS A 63 3.56 -12.40 9.20
CA LYS A 63 2.47 -13.11 9.91
C LYS A 63 2.58 -13.00 11.42
N GLN A 64 3.80 -13.16 11.96
CA GLN A 64 4.09 -13.12 13.39
C GLN A 64 3.87 -11.74 14.04
N TYR A 65 3.82 -10.67 13.24
CA TYR A 65 3.63 -9.29 13.72
C TYR A 65 2.30 -8.68 13.29
N ARG A 66 1.36 -9.46 12.75
CA ARG A 66 0.00 -8.99 12.49
C ARG A 66 -0.73 -8.68 13.80
N GLY A 67 -1.67 -7.74 13.75
CA GLY A 67 -2.42 -7.31 14.95
C GLY A 67 -1.66 -6.39 15.90
N THR A 68 -0.36 -6.13 15.66
CA THR A 68 0.47 -5.25 16.51
C THR A 68 0.29 -3.74 16.22
N GLY A 69 -0.45 -3.39 15.17
CA GLY A 69 -0.60 -2.01 14.71
C GLY A 69 0.38 -1.57 13.61
N LEU A 70 1.39 -2.38 13.26
CA LEU A 70 2.37 -2.04 12.20
C LEU A 70 1.74 -1.69 10.85
N GLY A 71 0.62 -2.32 10.48
CA GLY A 71 -0.10 -1.98 9.26
C GLY A 71 -0.66 -0.55 9.29
N LYS A 72 -1.18 -0.10 10.45
CA LYS A 72 -1.67 1.27 10.62
C LYS A 72 -0.52 2.27 10.54
N GLU A 73 0.59 1.98 11.23
CA GLU A 73 1.80 2.80 11.22
C GLU A 73 2.36 2.96 9.80
N LEU A 74 2.40 1.88 9.00
CA LEU A 74 2.83 1.93 7.61
C LEU A 74 1.94 2.84 6.76
N VAL A 75 0.62 2.77 6.93
CA VAL A 75 -0.31 3.64 6.21
C VAL A 75 -0.10 5.10 6.64
N GLN A 76 -0.01 5.38 7.94
CA GLN A 76 0.24 6.74 8.44
C GLN A 76 1.54 7.33 7.90
N ARG A 77 2.63 6.56 7.89
CA ARG A 77 3.90 7.02 7.32
C ARG A 77 3.85 7.18 5.81
N SER A 78 3.11 6.32 5.11
CA SER A 78 2.87 6.48 3.66
C SER A 78 2.12 7.77 3.38
N LEU A 79 1.07 8.06 4.15
CA LEU A 79 0.28 9.28 4.03
C LEU A 79 1.09 10.52 4.34
N ALA A 80 1.86 10.52 5.44
CA ALA A 80 2.75 11.63 5.77
C ALA A 80 3.79 11.88 4.66
N ARG A 81 4.31 10.80 4.05
CA ARG A 81 5.29 10.90 2.97
C ARG A 81 4.70 11.42 1.67
N LEU A 82 3.47 11.03 1.33
CA LEU A 82 2.79 11.38 0.09
C LEU A 82 1.97 12.68 0.18
N GLY A 83 1.57 13.09 1.39
CA GLY A 83 0.73 14.27 1.63
C GLY A 83 1.41 15.61 1.35
N GLU A 84 2.72 15.61 1.12
CA GLU A 84 3.47 16.76 0.62
C GLU A 84 3.09 17.11 -0.84
N GLU A 85 2.62 16.12 -1.60
CA GLU A 85 2.23 16.30 -2.99
C GLU A 85 0.89 17.02 -3.12
N SER A 86 0.76 17.88 -4.13
CA SER A 86 -0.49 18.59 -4.40
C SER A 86 -1.49 17.78 -5.24
N CYS A 87 -1.62 16.49 -4.94
CA CYS A 87 -2.47 15.56 -5.68
C CYS A 87 -3.15 14.53 -4.77
N ASP A 88 -4.17 13.86 -5.30
CA ASP A 88 -4.87 12.78 -4.59
C ASP A 88 -3.94 11.59 -4.35
N ILE A 89 -4.27 10.79 -3.32
CA ILE A 89 -3.64 9.49 -3.10
C ILE A 89 -4.64 8.40 -3.52
N VAL A 90 -4.24 7.55 -4.44
CA VAL A 90 -5.07 6.45 -4.95
C VAL A 90 -4.38 5.13 -4.68
N ILE A 91 -5.13 4.15 -4.17
CA ILE A 91 -4.62 2.81 -3.87
C ILE A 91 -5.50 1.73 -4.47
N GLY A 92 -4.89 0.59 -4.82
CA GLY A 92 -5.60 -0.67 -4.95
C GLY A 92 -5.59 -1.39 -3.60
N ALA A 93 -6.75 -1.59 -3.01
CA ALA A 93 -6.90 -2.26 -1.72
C ALA A 93 -7.60 -3.61 -1.89
N GLN A 94 -7.18 -4.63 -1.15
CA GLN A 94 -7.94 -5.88 -1.07
C GLN A 94 -9.34 -5.59 -0.53
N LEU A 95 -10.36 -6.22 -1.08
CA LEU A 95 -11.76 -5.87 -0.83
C LEU A 95 -12.14 -5.93 0.66
N TYR A 96 -11.65 -6.93 1.40
CA TYR A 96 -11.92 -7.04 2.84
C TYR A 96 -11.23 -5.95 3.69
N LEU A 97 -10.28 -5.19 3.12
CA LEU A 97 -9.59 -4.07 3.76
C LEU A 97 -10.25 -2.71 3.50
N GLU A 98 -11.40 -2.67 2.81
CA GLU A 98 -12.14 -1.42 2.56
C GLU A 98 -12.33 -0.62 3.85
N ASN A 99 -12.93 -1.24 4.87
CA ASN A 99 -13.17 -0.57 6.15
C ASN A 99 -11.86 -0.13 6.81
N PHE A 100 -10.78 -0.91 6.71
CA PHE A 100 -9.47 -0.54 7.27
C PHE A 100 -8.96 0.78 6.66
N TYR A 101 -9.00 0.92 5.34
CA TYR A 101 -8.55 2.15 4.67
C TYR A 101 -9.51 3.32 4.85
N SER A 102 -10.82 3.06 4.99
CA SER A 102 -11.81 4.11 5.29
C SER A 102 -11.53 4.86 6.60
N HIS A 103 -10.89 4.23 7.59
CA HIS A 103 -10.46 4.92 8.83
C HIS A 103 -9.39 6.00 8.59
N PHE A 104 -8.71 5.97 7.44
CA PHE A 104 -7.74 6.98 7.03
C PHE A 104 -8.34 8.00 6.03
N GLY A 105 -9.66 7.97 5.82
CA GLY A 105 -10.37 8.89 4.93
C GLY A 105 -10.40 8.47 3.46
N PHE A 106 -9.92 7.26 3.12
CA PHE A 106 -10.10 6.72 1.78
C PHE A 106 -11.57 6.43 1.50
N VAL A 107 -12.00 6.74 0.28
CA VAL A 107 -13.33 6.40 -0.23
C VAL A 107 -13.20 5.51 -1.46
N ARG A 108 -14.20 4.65 -1.69
CA ARG A 108 -14.25 3.79 -2.88
C ARG A 108 -14.31 4.63 -4.16
N ASP A 109 -13.54 4.20 -5.16
CA ASP A 109 -13.39 4.85 -6.47
C ASP A 109 -13.62 3.82 -7.60
N GLY A 110 -14.86 3.35 -7.73
CA GLY A 110 -15.30 2.36 -8.72
C GLY A 110 -15.77 1.03 -8.12
N GLU A 111 -15.98 0.05 -9.00
CA GLU A 111 -16.42 -1.30 -8.63
C GLU A 111 -15.24 -2.22 -8.28
N PRO A 112 -15.46 -3.32 -7.53
CA PRO A 112 -14.42 -4.27 -7.19
C PRO A 112 -13.99 -5.03 -8.44
N TYR A 113 -12.75 -5.47 -8.46
CA TYR A 113 -12.13 -6.19 -9.57
C TYR A 113 -11.28 -7.34 -9.05
N ASP A 114 -11.03 -8.34 -9.90
CA ASP A 114 -10.07 -9.40 -9.60
C ASP A 114 -8.65 -8.93 -9.92
N ASP A 115 -7.74 -9.05 -8.95
CA ASP A 115 -6.31 -8.86 -9.15
C ASP A 115 -5.60 -10.19 -8.87
N VAL A 116 -5.44 -10.99 -9.93
CA VAL A 116 -4.75 -12.29 -9.92
C VAL A 116 -5.31 -13.20 -8.81
N GLY A 117 -6.63 -13.40 -8.80
CA GLY A 117 -7.33 -14.27 -7.86
C GLY A 117 -7.60 -13.65 -6.47
N VAL A 118 -7.23 -12.39 -6.26
CA VAL A 118 -7.51 -11.66 -5.02
C VAL A 118 -8.50 -10.53 -5.32
N PRO A 119 -9.71 -10.53 -4.71
CA PRO A 119 -10.66 -9.44 -4.87
C PRO A 119 -10.10 -8.11 -4.34
N HIS A 120 -10.10 -7.09 -5.19
CA HIS A 120 -9.63 -5.74 -4.90
C HIS A 120 -10.69 -4.69 -5.20
N LEU A 121 -10.50 -3.48 -4.69
CA LEU A 121 -11.16 -2.28 -5.15
C LEU A 121 -10.18 -1.11 -5.16
N ARG A 122 -10.47 -0.13 -6.00
CA ARG A 122 -9.74 1.13 -6.04
C ARG A 122 -10.31 2.08 -4.98
N MET A 123 -9.44 2.71 -4.20
CA MET A 123 -9.81 3.72 -3.21
C MET A 123 -9.02 5.00 -3.42
N ARG A 124 -9.60 6.14 -3.02
CA ARG A 124 -9.05 7.47 -3.19
C ARG A 124 -9.16 8.28 -1.90
N LEU A 125 -8.08 8.96 -1.53
CA LEU A 125 -8.04 10.00 -0.53
C LEU A 125 -7.80 11.33 -1.25
N ARG A 126 -8.73 12.28 -1.12
CA ARG A 126 -8.57 13.59 -1.76
C ARG A 126 -7.46 14.38 -1.08
N HIS A 127 -6.66 15.08 -1.88
CA HIS A 127 -5.52 15.88 -1.43
C HIS A 127 -5.85 16.86 -0.28
N GLU A 128 -7.04 17.47 -0.32
CA GLU A 128 -7.54 18.42 0.69
C GLU A 128 -7.63 17.82 2.11
N TYR A 129 -7.72 16.50 2.21
CA TYR A 129 -7.71 15.75 3.48
C TYR A 129 -6.34 15.16 3.79
N ALA A 130 -5.54 14.82 2.78
CA ALA A 130 -4.22 14.23 2.96
C ALA A 130 -3.24 15.14 3.72
N ARG A 131 -3.34 16.48 3.55
CA ARG A 131 -2.50 17.46 4.28
C ARG A 131 -2.80 17.60 5.78
N ARG A 132 -3.89 16.99 6.27
CA ARG A 132 -4.34 17.14 7.67
C ARG A 132 -3.90 15.97 8.57
N ILE A 133 -3.18 15.00 8.00
CA ILE A 133 -2.69 13.78 8.65
C ILE A 133 -1.21 13.95 8.97
#